data_AF-A0A2D4Q7N5-F1
#
_entry.id   AF-A0A2D4Q7N5-F1
#
_cell.length_a   1.000
_cell.length_b   1.000
_cell.length_c   1.000
_cell.angle_alpha   90.00
_cell.angle_beta   90.00
_cell.angle_gamma   90.00
#
_symmetry.space_group_name_H-M   'P 1'
#
loop_
_entity.id
_entity.type
_entity.pdbx_description
1 polymer ?
#
loop_
_entity_poly.entity_id
_entity_poly.type
_entity_poly.pdbx_seq_one_letter_code
_entity_poly.pdbx_strand_id
1 'polypeptide(L)'
;ENLQKAQQHTARPVQTEMLEHYTTSFKQGSIPAHKEGSRCWIRDKSPIVESYIGFIESYRDPYGSRGEFEGFVAVVNKAMSAKFAQLVAQAEHLLEELPWPRAFEKDHFLKPDFTSLDVLTFAGSGIPAGINIPNYDDIRQTEGFKNVSLGNVLAVAYATEKEKLTFLAEEDKDLYIQWKGPSFEVQVGLHELLGHGSGKLFVQDDSGAFNFDKAAVINPETGELIRSWYQGGETWDSKFSSVASSYEECRAECVGLYLCLNKDVLRIFEMKGEDAENVIYINWLNMVRGGVLALEFYTPESGTWRQAHMQARFVILRMLLEAGKGLVSLHHTTGTDGKPDAVVLLDRTKITAVGKPALEGFLRKLQILKSTADVEGGRKLYEAYSAVTDNKPECFLTLRDTVLLRKEARKLFVQANTRLEGGKVQLTQYEASAAGLIRSFSERFSEDADILEQELLELTHADARFWES
;
A
#
# COMPACT_ATOMS: atom_id res chain seq x y z
N GLU A 1 21.41 -16.63 13.14
CA GLU A 1 22.80 -16.80 12.65
C GLU A 1 23.15 -15.87 11.48
N ASN A 2 22.37 -15.88 10.39
CA ASN A 2 22.67 -15.07 9.19
C ASN A 2 22.78 -13.56 9.46
N LEU A 3 21.96 -12.99 10.37
CA LEU A 3 22.10 -11.58 10.79
C LEU A 3 23.46 -11.28 11.43
N GLN A 4 24.01 -12.22 12.22
CA GLN A 4 25.32 -12.06 12.86
C GLN A 4 26.46 -12.16 11.84
N LYS A 5 26.32 -13.01 10.82
CA LYS A 5 27.27 -13.04 9.68
C LYS A 5 27.21 -11.73 8.89
N ALA A 6 26.01 -11.20 8.64
CA ALA A 6 25.81 -9.94 7.92
C ALA A 6 26.43 -8.73 8.63
N GLN A 7 26.52 -8.73 9.97
CA GLN A 7 27.19 -7.67 10.75
C GLN A 7 28.65 -7.44 10.35
N GLN A 8 29.33 -8.46 9.81
CA GLN A 8 30.73 -8.36 9.37
C GLN A 8 30.88 -7.61 8.04
N HIS A 9 29.77 -7.32 7.37
CA HIS A 9 29.72 -6.75 6.02
C HIS A 9 28.90 -5.45 5.96
N THR A 10 28.56 -4.87 7.11
CA THR A 10 27.83 -3.61 7.18
C THR A 10 28.67 -2.46 6.64
N ALA A 11 28.03 -1.55 5.93
CA ALA A 11 28.70 -0.38 5.37
C ALA A 11 28.92 0.72 6.43
N ARG A 12 28.10 0.73 7.49
CA ARG A 12 28.08 1.77 8.53
C ARG A 12 27.81 1.17 9.91
N PRO A 13 28.33 1.77 11.00
CA PRO A 13 28.08 1.29 12.37
C PRO A 13 26.60 1.17 12.74
N VAL A 14 25.76 2.10 12.27
CA VAL A 14 24.31 2.09 12.55
C VAL A 14 23.61 0.83 11.99
N GLN A 15 24.13 0.24 10.91
CA GLN A 15 23.61 -1.02 10.37
C GLN A 15 24.02 -2.20 11.26
N THR A 16 25.21 -2.16 11.87
CA THR A 16 25.63 -3.18 12.85
C THR A 16 24.71 -3.15 14.06
N GLU A 17 24.48 -1.96 14.62
CA GLU A 17 23.59 -1.74 15.76
C GLU A 17 22.15 -2.20 15.46
N MET A 18 21.62 -1.84 14.29
CA MET A 18 20.33 -2.32 13.80
C MET A 18 20.24 -3.85 13.83
N LEU A 19 21.23 -4.55 13.27
CA LEU A 19 21.26 -6.02 13.22
C LEU A 19 21.44 -6.66 14.61
N GLU A 20 22.14 -5.99 15.53
CA GLU A 20 22.25 -6.43 16.94
C GLU A 20 20.89 -6.38 17.65
N HIS A 21 20.16 -5.29 17.46
CA HIS A 21 18.80 -5.14 17.99
C HIS A 21 17.81 -6.14 17.41
N TYR A 22 17.83 -6.38 16.09
CA TYR A 22 17.01 -7.43 15.47
C TYR A 22 17.38 -8.83 15.98
N THR A 23 18.68 -9.13 16.11
CA THR A 23 19.14 -10.39 16.70
C THR A 23 18.63 -10.56 18.13
N THR A 24 18.63 -9.48 18.92
CA THR A 24 18.11 -9.49 20.29
C THR A 24 16.61 -9.73 20.30
N SER A 25 15.86 -9.03 19.43
CA SER A 25 14.42 -9.21 19.29
C SER A 25 14.05 -10.66 18.98
N PHE A 26 14.68 -11.28 17.98
CA PHE A 26 14.37 -12.67 17.59
C PHE A 26 14.80 -13.71 18.63
N LYS A 27 15.89 -13.47 19.37
CA LYS A 27 16.31 -14.38 20.44
C LYS A 27 15.46 -14.28 21.70
N GLN A 28 14.92 -13.11 22.02
CA GLN A 28 14.23 -12.85 23.28
C GLN A 28 12.72 -12.67 23.14
N GLY A 29 12.19 -12.58 21.92
CA GLY A 29 10.79 -12.21 21.67
C GLY A 29 10.47 -10.76 22.04
N SER A 30 11.44 -9.84 21.91
CA SER A 30 11.31 -8.45 22.38
C SER A 30 10.94 -7.48 21.26
N ILE A 31 9.68 -7.00 21.25
CA ILE A 31 9.24 -5.90 20.37
C ILE A 31 9.97 -4.59 20.68
N PRO A 32 10.22 -4.19 21.94
CA PRO A 32 11.05 -3.02 22.22
C PRO A 32 12.43 -3.08 21.55
N ALA A 33 13.08 -4.25 21.51
CA ALA A 33 14.34 -4.41 20.78
C ALA A 33 14.16 -4.24 19.25
N HIS A 34 13.06 -4.74 18.68
CA HIS A 34 12.76 -4.51 17.26
C HIS A 34 12.52 -3.03 16.94
N LYS A 35 11.84 -2.32 17.85
CA LYS A 35 11.64 -0.87 17.77
C LYS A 35 12.98 -0.15 17.74
N GLU A 36 13.91 -0.44 18.65
CA GLU A 36 15.25 0.17 18.64
C GLU A 36 16.04 -0.15 17.36
N GLY A 37 15.98 -1.38 16.87
CA GLY A 37 16.57 -1.72 15.57
C GLY A 37 15.94 -0.91 14.42
N SER A 38 14.63 -0.69 14.47
CA SER A 38 13.90 0.14 13.49
C SER A 38 14.28 1.62 13.58
N ARG A 39 14.61 2.14 14.78
CA ARG A 39 15.18 3.49 14.94
C ARG A 39 16.52 3.61 14.24
N CYS A 40 17.43 2.65 14.46
CA CYS A 40 18.71 2.58 13.76
C CYS A 40 18.52 2.51 12.25
N TRP A 41 17.57 1.70 11.78
CA TRP A 41 17.23 1.60 10.36
C TRP A 41 16.75 2.92 9.75
N ILE A 42 15.88 3.68 10.45
CA ILE A 42 15.43 5.00 9.97
C ILE A 42 16.61 5.98 9.87
N ARG A 43 17.57 5.93 10.80
CA ARG A 43 18.78 6.76 10.80
C ARG A 43 19.75 6.37 9.69
N ASP A 44 19.73 5.12 9.23
CA ASP A 44 20.55 4.63 8.13
C ASP A 44 20.03 5.17 6.78
N LYS A 45 20.39 6.41 6.42
CA LYS A 45 19.90 7.07 5.20
C LYS A 45 20.62 6.60 3.94
N SER A 46 19.86 6.34 2.88
CA SER A 46 20.36 6.03 1.53
C SER A 46 21.43 4.93 1.46
N PRO A 47 21.25 3.75 2.09
CA PRO A 47 22.15 2.63 1.90
C PRO A 47 22.10 2.13 0.46
N ILE A 48 23.17 1.50 -0.04
CA ILE A 48 23.13 0.87 -1.38
C ILE A 48 22.29 -0.41 -1.37
N VAL A 49 22.43 -1.20 -0.32
CA VAL A 49 21.63 -2.40 -0.05
C VAL A 49 20.72 -2.07 1.11
N GLU A 50 19.42 -2.03 0.84
CA GLU A 50 18.38 -1.75 1.82
C GLU A 50 17.72 -3.06 2.24
N SER A 51 17.31 -3.14 3.50
CA SER A 51 16.69 -4.35 4.05
C SER A 51 15.88 -4.06 5.29
N TYR A 52 14.84 -4.86 5.52
CA TYR A 52 14.08 -4.89 6.77
C TYR A 52 13.59 -6.32 7.03
N ILE A 53 13.34 -6.68 8.29
CA ILE A 53 12.96 -8.05 8.67
C ILE A 53 12.20 -8.07 10.01
N GLY A 54 11.16 -8.91 10.10
CA GLY A 54 10.44 -9.16 11.35
C GLY A 54 9.00 -9.58 11.14
N PHE A 55 8.17 -9.41 12.18
CA PHE A 55 6.71 -9.56 12.11
C PHE A 55 6.09 -8.19 11.84
N ILE A 56 5.87 -7.87 10.57
CA ILE A 56 5.71 -6.47 10.12
C ILE A 56 4.24 -6.11 9.89
N GLU A 57 3.59 -6.82 8.97
CA GLU A 57 2.24 -6.47 8.50
C GLU A 57 1.15 -7.33 9.15
N SER A 58 0.08 -6.70 9.65
CA SER A 58 -0.99 -7.38 10.39
C SER A 58 -2.21 -7.75 9.53
N TYR A 59 -2.12 -7.63 8.20
CA TYR A 59 -3.26 -7.79 7.29
C TYR A 59 -3.95 -9.17 7.35
N ARG A 60 -3.19 -10.22 7.69
CA ARG A 60 -3.69 -11.62 7.66
C ARG A 60 -4.20 -12.11 9.01
N ASP A 61 -3.99 -11.37 10.09
CA ASP A 61 -4.63 -11.67 11.38
C ASP A 61 -6.11 -11.29 11.26
N PRO A 62 -7.06 -12.22 11.49
CA PRO A 62 -8.48 -11.89 11.53
C PRO A 62 -8.85 -10.78 12.53
N TYR A 63 -8.04 -10.61 13.59
CA TYR A 63 -8.19 -9.52 14.55
C TYR A 63 -7.43 -8.24 14.12
N GLY A 64 -6.41 -8.36 13.28
CA GLY A 64 -5.66 -7.24 12.68
C GLY A 64 -4.50 -6.69 13.52
N SER A 65 -3.97 -7.41 14.52
CA SER A 65 -2.89 -6.90 15.38
C SER A 65 -1.61 -7.76 15.41
N ARG A 66 -1.66 -9.01 14.95
CA ARG A 66 -0.48 -9.89 14.86
C ARG A 66 0.18 -9.74 13.50
N GLY A 67 1.47 -9.41 13.49
CA GLY A 67 2.25 -9.31 12.27
C GLY A 67 2.58 -10.68 11.67
N GLU A 68 2.51 -10.81 10.35
CA GLU A 68 3.10 -11.92 9.60
C GLU A 68 4.61 -11.72 9.45
N PHE A 69 5.39 -12.81 9.47
CA PHE A 69 6.84 -12.72 9.27
C PHE A 69 7.17 -12.42 7.80
N GLU A 70 8.00 -11.41 7.59
CA GLU A 70 8.57 -11.08 6.30
C GLU A 70 9.99 -10.52 6.42
N GLY A 71 10.72 -10.55 5.32
CA GLY A 71 12.00 -9.87 5.23
C GLY A 71 12.43 -9.67 3.79
N PHE A 72 13.04 -8.52 3.51
CA PHE A 72 13.48 -8.19 2.16
C PHE A 72 14.92 -7.68 2.13
N VAL A 73 15.55 -7.86 0.98
CA VAL A 73 16.82 -7.27 0.58
C VAL A 73 16.64 -6.71 -0.81
N ALA A 74 16.95 -5.43 -0.99
CA ALA A 74 16.78 -4.74 -2.25
C ALA A 74 17.91 -3.73 -2.50
N VAL A 75 18.18 -3.43 -3.76
CA VAL A 75 19.27 -2.53 -4.17
C VAL A 75 18.70 -1.22 -4.66
N VAL A 76 19.27 -0.09 -4.23
CA VAL A 76 18.78 1.24 -4.63
C VAL A 76 18.94 1.47 -6.12
N ASN A 77 17.82 1.79 -6.78
CA ASN A 77 17.79 2.37 -8.12
C ASN A 77 17.98 3.89 -8.02
N LYS A 78 19.20 4.36 -8.29
CA LYS A 78 19.57 5.78 -8.14
C LYS A 78 18.80 6.73 -9.06
N ALA A 79 18.47 6.30 -10.27
CA ALA A 79 17.76 7.14 -11.24
C ALA A 79 16.33 7.41 -10.77
N MET A 80 15.59 6.36 -10.39
CA MET A 80 14.24 6.51 -9.86
C MET A 80 14.22 7.19 -8.48
N SER A 81 15.20 6.89 -7.63
CA SER A 81 15.33 7.57 -6.33
C SER A 81 15.57 9.08 -6.47
N ALA A 82 16.19 9.56 -7.57
CA ALA A 82 16.33 10.99 -7.82
C ALA A 82 14.98 11.69 -8.03
N LYS A 83 14.02 11.04 -8.70
CA LYS A 83 12.65 11.56 -8.87
C LYS A 83 11.93 11.66 -7.52
N PHE A 84 12.03 10.61 -6.70
CA PHE A 84 11.46 10.62 -5.36
C PHE A 84 12.12 11.65 -4.43
N ALA A 85 13.43 11.88 -4.53
CA ALA A 85 14.11 12.93 -3.79
C ALA A 85 13.59 14.33 -4.16
N GLN A 86 13.29 14.58 -5.43
CA GLN A 86 12.64 15.83 -5.86
C GLN A 86 11.22 15.95 -5.32
N LEU A 87 10.45 14.84 -5.28
CA LEU A 87 9.12 14.82 -4.67
C LEU A 87 9.17 15.14 -3.17
N VAL A 88 10.12 14.54 -2.43
CA VAL A 88 10.36 14.85 -1.01
C VAL A 88 10.74 16.32 -0.82
N ALA A 89 11.53 16.90 -1.72
CA ALA A 89 11.90 18.32 -1.65
C ALA A 89 10.71 19.27 -1.83
N GLN A 90 9.66 18.85 -2.56
CA GLN A 90 8.43 19.62 -2.77
C GLN A 90 7.29 19.22 -1.82
N ALA A 91 7.49 18.21 -0.98
CA ALA A 91 6.42 17.62 -0.17
C ALA A 91 5.71 18.64 0.72
N GLU A 92 6.44 19.53 1.40
CA GLU A 92 5.85 20.54 2.28
C GLU A 92 4.89 21.47 1.53
N HIS A 93 5.21 21.83 0.29
CA HIS A 93 4.33 22.65 -0.55
C HIS A 93 3.12 21.84 -1.04
N LEU A 94 3.33 20.59 -1.46
CA LEU A 94 2.23 19.72 -1.94
C LEU A 94 1.24 19.35 -0.83
N LEU A 95 1.69 19.28 0.43
CA LEU A 95 0.81 19.06 1.59
C LEU A 95 -0.19 20.21 1.78
N GLU A 96 0.16 21.44 1.38
CA GLU A 96 -0.75 22.59 1.45
C GLU A 96 -1.92 22.49 0.47
N GLU A 97 -1.81 21.64 -0.57
CA GLU A 97 -2.90 21.40 -1.53
C GLU A 97 -3.93 20.38 -1.04
N LEU A 98 -3.61 19.62 0.00
CA LEU A 98 -4.51 18.59 0.53
C LEU A 98 -5.75 19.22 1.18
N PRO A 99 -6.92 18.57 1.08
CA PRO A 99 -8.20 19.25 1.29
C PRO A 99 -8.63 19.37 2.75
N TRP A 100 -7.68 19.42 3.69
CA TRP A 100 -7.95 19.59 5.12
C TRP A 100 -7.19 20.80 5.68
N PRO A 101 -7.68 21.42 6.77
CA PRO A 101 -7.01 22.56 7.37
C PRO A 101 -5.60 22.20 7.87
N ARG A 102 -4.69 23.18 7.92
CA ARG A 102 -3.32 23.00 8.43
C ARG A 102 -3.25 22.38 9.83
N ALA A 103 -4.23 22.64 10.69
CA ALA A 103 -4.31 22.05 12.03
C ALA A 103 -4.48 20.52 12.03
N PHE A 104 -4.96 19.93 10.92
CA PHE A 104 -5.11 18.49 10.71
C PHE A 104 -3.88 17.87 10.03
N GLU A 105 -2.84 18.67 9.77
CA GLU A 105 -1.56 18.20 9.25
C GLU A 105 -0.51 18.15 10.38
N LYS A 106 0.52 17.32 10.22
CA LYS A 106 1.62 17.23 11.20
C LYS A 106 2.31 18.59 11.36
N ASP A 107 2.67 18.93 12.59
CA ASP A 107 3.29 20.23 12.92
C ASP A 107 4.59 20.45 12.16
N HIS A 108 5.39 19.38 12.07
CA HIS A 108 6.62 19.32 11.29
C HIS A 108 6.55 18.13 10.34
N PHE A 109 6.76 18.37 9.05
CA PHE A 109 6.91 17.29 8.09
C PHE A 109 8.32 16.72 8.20
N LEU A 110 8.43 15.52 8.78
CA LEU A 110 9.68 14.78 8.81
C LEU A 110 9.96 14.25 7.40
N LYS A 111 10.86 14.91 6.67
CA LYS A 111 11.25 14.52 5.30
C LYS A 111 11.74 13.07 5.32
N PRO A 112 10.95 12.11 4.81
CA PRO A 112 11.33 10.71 4.88
C PRO A 112 12.40 10.42 3.82
N ASP A 113 13.13 9.33 4.03
CA ASP A 113 13.98 8.78 2.97
C ASP A 113 13.06 8.05 1.99
N PHE A 114 12.96 8.53 0.75
CA PHE A 114 12.15 7.88 -0.28
C PHE A 114 13.06 7.34 -1.38
N THR A 115 13.13 6.01 -1.44
CA THR A 115 13.98 5.29 -2.37
C THR A 115 13.17 4.40 -3.30
N SER A 116 13.63 4.29 -4.54
CA SER A 116 13.22 3.21 -5.44
C SER A 116 14.24 2.09 -5.32
N LEU A 117 13.77 0.88 -5.11
CA LEU A 117 14.61 -0.29 -4.93
C LEU A 117 14.25 -1.36 -5.97
N ASP A 118 15.26 -2.11 -6.39
CA ASP A 118 15.10 -3.34 -7.14
C ASP A 118 15.28 -4.51 -6.16
N VAL A 119 14.20 -5.26 -5.94
CA VAL A 119 14.17 -6.41 -5.02
C VAL A 119 15.11 -7.49 -5.50
N LEU A 120 16.01 -7.93 -4.61
CA LEU A 120 16.78 -9.15 -4.79
C LEU A 120 16.06 -10.34 -4.14
N THR A 121 15.60 -10.14 -2.90
CA THR A 121 14.85 -11.12 -2.12
C THR A 121 13.71 -10.42 -1.38
N PHE A 122 12.51 -10.99 -1.44
CA PHE A 122 11.39 -10.70 -0.56
C PHE A 122 10.83 -12.04 -0.07
N ALA A 123 11.10 -12.39 1.18
CA ALA A 123 10.63 -13.60 1.83
C ALA A 123 9.34 -13.31 2.59
N GLY A 124 8.33 -14.15 2.42
CA GLY A 124 7.01 -13.99 3.02
C GLY A 124 5.91 -14.58 2.15
N SER A 125 4.67 -14.17 2.39
CA SER A 125 3.48 -14.65 1.67
C SER A 125 3.23 -13.96 0.32
N GLY A 126 3.88 -12.82 0.08
CA GLY A 126 3.71 -12.02 -1.14
C GLY A 126 4.83 -11.01 -1.30
N ILE A 127 4.88 -10.38 -2.48
CA ILE A 127 5.83 -9.30 -2.80
C ILE A 127 5.00 -8.04 -3.08
N PRO A 128 5.10 -6.99 -2.25
CA PRO A 128 4.37 -5.76 -2.46
C PRO A 128 4.99 -4.91 -3.57
N ALA A 129 4.26 -3.90 -4.01
CA ALA A 129 4.68 -2.92 -5.02
C ALA A 129 5.47 -1.74 -4.40
N GLY A 130 5.20 -1.44 -3.14
CA GLY A 130 5.83 -0.42 -2.32
C GLY A 130 5.58 -0.74 -0.85
N ILE A 131 6.34 -0.11 0.03
CA ILE A 131 6.21 -0.24 1.49
C ILE A 131 6.48 1.11 2.16
N ASN A 132 5.77 1.37 3.25
CA ASN A 132 5.97 2.50 4.16
C ASN A 132 6.10 1.97 5.59
N ILE A 133 7.33 1.96 6.09
CA ILE A 133 7.69 1.29 7.34
C ILE A 133 8.66 2.15 8.18
N PRO A 134 8.77 1.92 9.50
CA PRO A 134 8.09 0.88 10.29
C PRO A 134 6.63 1.23 10.63
N ASN A 135 5.85 0.22 11.02
CA ASN A 135 4.45 0.36 11.43
C ASN A 135 4.26 0.87 12.88
N TYR A 136 5.33 1.29 13.55
CA TYR A 136 5.28 1.82 14.93
C TYR A 136 4.96 3.32 14.93
N ASP A 137 3.69 3.68 15.18
CA ASP A 137 3.21 5.08 15.13
C ASP A 137 4.03 6.06 15.98
N ASP A 138 4.45 5.67 17.17
CA ASP A 138 5.29 6.51 18.04
C ASP A 138 6.66 6.80 17.42
N ILE A 139 7.25 5.84 16.70
CA ILE A 139 8.50 6.04 15.95
C ILE A 139 8.25 6.93 14.72
N ARG A 140 7.15 6.68 13.98
CA ARG A 140 6.80 7.47 12.79
C ARG A 140 6.62 8.96 13.12
N GLN A 141 6.09 9.25 14.31
CA GLN A 141 5.87 10.62 14.79
C GLN A 141 7.14 11.28 15.33
N THR A 142 7.99 10.54 16.06
CA THR A 142 9.14 11.11 16.78
C THR A 142 10.45 11.09 15.99
N GLU A 143 10.58 10.18 15.03
CA GLU A 143 11.86 9.92 14.35
C GLU A 143 11.70 9.85 12.83
N GLY A 144 10.60 9.26 12.34
CA GLY A 144 10.24 9.20 10.93
C GLY A 144 10.02 7.78 10.42
N PHE A 145 10.06 7.63 9.11
CA PHE A 145 9.83 6.38 8.39
C PHE A 145 10.59 6.42 7.06
N LYS A 146 10.70 5.29 6.35
CA LYS A 146 11.13 5.27 4.95
C LYS A 146 10.00 4.82 4.05
N ASN A 147 9.97 5.43 2.87
CA ASN A 147 9.10 5.02 1.78
C ASN A 147 9.96 4.30 0.75
N VAL A 148 9.42 3.20 0.23
CA VAL A 148 10.13 2.36 -0.72
C VAL A 148 9.19 2.00 -1.85
N SER A 149 9.63 2.20 -3.08
CA SER A 149 8.97 1.72 -4.29
C SER A 149 9.77 0.58 -4.89
N LEU A 150 9.17 -0.59 -5.13
CA LEU A 150 9.85 -1.80 -5.60
C LEU A 150 9.77 -1.92 -7.13
N GLY A 151 10.63 -1.16 -7.83
CA GLY A 151 10.53 -0.88 -9.26
C GLY A 151 10.46 -2.13 -10.15
N ASN A 152 11.33 -3.11 -9.91
CA ASN A 152 11.31 -4.37 -10.66
C ASN A 152 10.07 -5.25 -10.40
N VAL A 153 9.42 -5.13 -9.24
CA VAL A 153 8.14 -5.80 -8.96
C VAL A 153 7.02 -5.13 -9.76
N LEU A 154 7.02 -3.80 -9.82
CA LEU A 154 6.08 -3.02 -10.63
C LEU A 154 6.14 -3.42 -12.11
N ALA A 155 7.34 -3.51 -12.66
CA ALA A 155 7.54 -3.84 -14.07
C ALA A 155 6.88 -5.18 -14.47
N VAL A 156 6.93 -6.19 -13.58
CA VAL A 156 6.36 -7.52 -13.84
C VAL A 156 4.85 -7.57 -13.60
N ALA A 157 4.36 -6.86 -12.58
CA ALA A 157 2.93 -6.80 -12.26
C ALA A 157 2.10 -6.32 -13.47
N TYR A 158 2.66 -5.43 -14.30
CA TYR A 158 1.93 -4.75 -15.37
C TYR A 158 2.24 -5.22 -16.78
N ALA A 159 3.14 -6.18 -16.98
CA ALA A 159 3.37 -6.81 -18.28
C ALA A 159 2.13 -7.63 -18.68
N THR A 160 1.15 -7.03 -19.34
CA THR A 160 -0.13 -7.67 -19.64
C THR A 160 -0.40 -7.62 -21.14
N GLU A 161 -0.91 -8.73 -21.67
CA GLU A 161 -1.35 -8.84 -23.06
C GLU A 161 -2.68 -8.09 -23.23
N LYS A 162 -2.90 -7.52 -24.42
CA LYS A 162 -4.09 -6.70 -24.69
C LYS A 162 -5.39 -7.47 -24.47
N GLU A 163 -5.44 -8.75 -24.85
CA GLU A 163 -6.61 -9.60 -24.64
C GLU A 163 -6.95 -9.84 -23.15
N LYS A 164 -5.97 -9.68 -22.25
CA LYS A 164 -6.11 -9.89 -20.80
C LYS A 164 -6.65 -8.66 -20.07
N LEU A 165 -6.80 -7.53 -20.76
CA LEU A 165 -7.37 -6.30 -20.22
C LEU A 165 -8.90 -6.35 -20.17
N THR A 166 -9.43 -7.13 -19.23
CA THR A 166 -10.86 -7.23 -18.93
C THR A 166 -11.45 -5.88 -18.48
N PHE A 167 -12.72 -5.67 -18.80
CA PHE A 167 -13.54 -4.54 -18.37
C PHE A 167 -13.14 -3.15 -18.90
N LEU A 168 -12.19 -3.07 -19.83
CA LEU A 168 -11.83 -1.83 -20.51
C LEU A 168 -12.47 -1.75 -21.89
N ALA A 169 -12.85 -0.54 -22.31
CA ALA A 169 -13.20 -0.27 -23.69
C ALA A 169 -12.00 -0.52 -24.60
N GLU A 170 -12.25 -0.96 -25.84
CA GLU A 170 -11.18 -1.34 -26.77
C GLU A 170 -10.25 -0.15 -27.09
N GLU A 171 -10.81 1.05 -27.17
CA GLU A 171 -10.09 2.31 -27.37
C GLU A 171 -9.14 2.69 -26.24
N ASP A 172 -9.36 2.19 -25.01
CA ASP A 172 -8.52 2.50 -23.85
C ASP A 172 -7.36 1.52 -23.68
N LYS A 173 -7.43 0.33 -24.26
CA LYS A 173 -6.48 -0.75 -23.95
C LYS A 173 -5.04 -0.44 -24.35
N ASP A 174 -4.83 0.11 -25.56
CA ASP A 174 -3.47 0.43 -26.03
C ASP A 174 -2.84 1.54 -25.18
N LEU A 175 -3.64 2.56 -24.85
CA LEU A 175 -3.22 3.64 -23.98
C LEU A 175 -2.93 3.13 -22.56
N TYR A 176 -3.76 2.23 -22.05
CA TYR A 176 -3.56 1.60 -20.75
C TYR A 176 -2.24 0.83 -20.71
N ILE A 177 -1.94 -0.01 -21.71
CA ILE A 177 -0.65 -0.75 -21.77
C ILE A 177 0.53 0.21 -21.73
N GLN A 178 0.47 1.28 -22.53
CA GLN A 178 1.56 2.24 -22.65
C GLN A 178 1.81 3.02 -21.34
N TRP A 179 0.75 3.50 -20.70
CA TRP A 179 0.87 4.47 -19.60
C TRP A 179 0.65 3.88 -18.21
N LYS A 180 0.26 2.60 -18.09
CA LYS A 180 0.02 1.97 -16.77
C LYS A 180 1.26 1.96 -15.88
N GLY A 181 2.45 1.74 -16.44
CA GLY A 181 3.71 1.82 -15.70
C GLY A 181 3.97 3.22 -15.14
N PRO A 182 4.13 4.24 -16.00
CA PRO A 182 4.33 5.63 -15.56
C PRO A 182 3.24 6.15 -14.63
N SER A 183 1.96 5.85 -14.89
CA SER A 183 0.85 6.28 -14.04
C SER A 183 0.91 5.66 -12.65
N PHE A 184 1.37 4.41 -12.56
CA PHE A 184 1.52 3.72 -11.28
C PHE A 184 2.72 4.22 -10.49
N GLU A 185 3.83 4.58 -11.14
CA GLU A 185 4.97 5.21 -10.47
C GLU A 185 4.57 6.53 -9.79
N VAL A 186 3.78 7.36 -10.48
CA VAL A 186 3.20 8.59 -9.91
C VAL A 186 2.29 8.24 -8.73
N GLN A 187 1.37 7.28 -8.91
CA GLN A 187 0.43 6.88 -7.86
C GLN A 187 1.15 6.38 -6.61
N VAL A 188 2.11 5.46 -6.73
CA VAL A 188 2.89 4.93 -5.60
C VAL A 188 3.70 6.02 -4.93
N GLY A 189 4.36 6.88 -5.72
CA GLY A 189 5.08 8.04 -5.20
C GLY A 189 4.23 8.90 -4.26
N LEU A 190 3.05 9.26 -4.74
CA LEU A 190 2.12 10.08 -3.97
C LEU A 190 1.48 9.32 -2.81
N HIS A 191 1.08 8.07 -3.02
CA HIS A 191 0.43 7.21 -2.03
C HIS A 191 1.32 6.98 -0.81
N GLU A 192 2.58 6.59 -1.01
CA GLU A 192 3.51 6.29 0.09
C GLU A 192 3.94 7.57 0.82
N LEU A 193 4.38 8.59 0.06
CA LEU A 193 4.95 9.80 0.65
C LEU A 193 3.90 10.76 1.20
N LEU A 194 2.90 11.10 0.39
CA LEU A 194 1.93 12.16 0.70
C LEU A 194 0.57 11.59 1.11
N GLY A 195 0.27 10.33 0.78
CA GLY A 195 -0.84 9.58 1.35
C GLY A 195 -0.52 9.24 2.78
N HIS A 196 0.19 8.14 3.03
CA HIS A 196 0.51 7.67 4.38
C HIS A 196 1.35 8.66 5.22
N GLY A 197 2.21 9.44 4.57
CA GLY A 197 3.05 10.42 5.27
C GLY A 197 2.33 11.66 5.79
N SER A 198 1.10 11.95 5.32
CA SER A 198 0.33 13.13 5.72
C SER A 198 -0.69 12.84 6.84
N GLY A 199 -1.22 13.93 7.41
CA GLY A 199 -2.30 13.89 8.38
C GLY A 199 -1.82 13.71 9.82
N LYS A 200 -2.47 14.41 10.74
CA LYS A 200 -2.18 14.39 12.18
C LYS A 200 -3.25 13.63 12.95
N LEU A 201 -2.87 12.82 13.93
CA LEU A 201 -3.79 12.27 14.92
C LEU A 201 -3.84 13.21 16.13
N PHE A 202 -5.04 13.54 16.60
CA PHE A 202 -5.23 14.31 17.82
C PHE A 202 -5.16 13.39 19.03
N VAL A 203 -4.20 13.63 19.92
CA VAL A 203 -3.90 12.76 21.05
C VAL A 203 -3.92 13.57 22.34
N GLN A 204 -4.51 13.00 23.38
CA GLN A 204 -4.33 13.39 24.77
C GLN A 204 -3.47 12.35 25.47
N ASP A 205 -2.33 12.77 26.02
CA ASP A 205 -1.44 11.87 26.77
C ASP A 205 -1.97 11.58 28.19
N ASP A 206 -1.30 10.68 28.91
CA ASP A 206 -1.67 10.28 30.27
C ASP A 206 -1.56 11.42 31.30
N SER A 207 -0.84 12.51 30.97
CA SER A 207 -0.76 13.72 31.80
C SER A 207 -1.94 14.67 31.55
N GLY A 208 -2.77 14.38 30.54
CA GLY A 208 -3.89 15.20 30.11
C GLY A 208 -3.51 16.28 29.10
N ALA A 209 -2.26 16.32 28.64
CA ALA A 209 -1.79 17.29 27.65
C ALA A 209 -2.21 16.88 26.23
N PHE A 210 -2.59 17.87 25.42
CA PHE A 210 -3.00 17.68 24.03
C PHE A 210 -1.84 17.98 23.09
N ASN A 211 -1.69 17.16 22.04
CA ASN A 211 -0.76 17.46 20.95
C ASN A 211 -1.30 18.48 19.93
N PHE A 212 -2.42 19.15 20.22
CA PHE A 212 -3.06 20.15 19.38
C PHE A 212 -3.73 21.24 20.23
N ASP A 213 -3.99 22.41 19.63
CA ASP A 213 -4.67 23.50 20.34
C ASP A 213 -6.19 23.26 20.43
N LYS A 214 -6.61 22.60 21.50
CA LYS A 214 -8.01 22.28 21.76
C LYS A 214 -8.93 23.51 21.83
N ALA A 215 -8.40 24.69 22.15
CA ALA A 215 -9.19 25.92 22.27
C ALA A 215 -9.38 26.64 20.92
N ALA A 216 -8.55 26.34 19.92
CA ALA A 216 -8.56 27.04 18.63
C ALA A 216 -8.89 26.15 17.43
N VAL A 217 -8.62 24.85 17.49
CA VAL A 217 -8.84 23.96 16.34
C VAL A 217 -10.34 23.68 16.15
N ILE A 218 -10.84 24.03 14.97
CA ILE A 218 -12.24 23.84 14.55
C ILE A 218 -12.34 22.66 13.59
N ASN A 219 -13.34 21.80 13.80
CA ASN A 219 -13.72 20.76 12.87
C ASN A 219 -14.43 21.40 11.66
N PRO A 220 -13.88 21.30 10.44
CA PRO A 220 -14.45 21.96 9.27
C PRO A 220 -15.78 21.33 8.80
N GLU A 221 -16.12 20.11 9.21
CA GLU A 221 -17.38 19.45 8.86
C GLU A 221 -18.54 19.91 9.76
N THR A 222 -18.26 20.30 11.01
CA THR A 222 -19.30 20.70 11.98
C THR A 222 -19.28 22.19 12.33
N GLY A 223 -18.16 22.88 12.11
CA GLY A 223 -17.95 24.26 12.57
C GLY A 223 -17.73 24.39 14.08
N GLU A 224 -17.58 23.28 14.80
CA GLU A 224 -17.40 23.24 16.25
C GLU A 224 -15.95 22.93 16.65
N LEU A 225 -15.59 23.20 17.91
CA LEU A 225 -14.32 22.74 18.49
C LEU A 225 -14.23 21.21 18.50
N ILE A 226 -13.00 20.68 18.50
CA ILE A 226 -12.74 19.23 18.58
C ILE A 226 -13.27 18.65 19.89
N ARG A 227 -14.09 17.59 19.80
CA ARG A 227 -14.71 16.91 20.95
C ARG A 227 -14.23 15.47 21.17
N SER A 228 -13.47 14.92 20.24
CA SER A 228 -12.94 13.54 20.30
C SER A 228 -11.48 13.49 19.83
N TRP A 229 -10.73 12.55 20.41
CA TRP A 229 -9.28 12.37 20.20
C TRP A 229 -8.87 10.98 20.71
N TYR A 230 -7.65 10.56 20.39
CA TYR A 230 -7.00 9.36 20.93
C TYR A 230 -6.52 9.61 22.37
N GLN A 231 -6.67 8.64 23.25
CA GLN A 231 -6.10 8.64 24.60
C GLN A 231 -4.72 7.96 24.62
N GLY A 232 -4.00 8.10 25.73
CA GLY A 232 -2.72 7.44 25.95
C GLY A 232 -2.78 5.92 25.69
N GLY A 233 -1.90 5.44 24.82
CA GLY A 233 -1.81 4.04 24.42
C GLY A 233 -2.77 3.59 23.31
N GLU A 234 -3.73 4.42 22.91
CA GLU A 234 -4.62 4.12 21.78
C GLU A 234 -3.93 4.44 20.44
N THR A 235 -4.05 3.52 19.48
CA THR A 235 -3.50 3.68 18.12
C THR A 235 -4.61 3.74 17.08
N TRP A 236 -4.25 4.08 15.84
CA TRP A 236 -5.15 4.00 14.70
C TRP A 236 -5.82 2.62 14.63
N ASP A 237 -5.01 1.57 14.66
CA ASP A 237 -5.47 0.18 14.55
C ASP A 237 -6.32 -0.25 15.75
N SER A 238 -5.95 0.14 16.98
CA SER A 238 -6.74 -0.24 18.15
C SER A 238 -8.13 0.41 18.16
N LYS A 239 -8.25 1.62 17.60
CA LYS A 239 -9.53 2.36 17.51
C LYS A 239 -10.41 1.90 16.36
N PHE A 240 -9.86 1.85 15.15
CA PHE A 240 -10.63 1.56 13.93
C PHE A 240 -10.72 0.06 13.63
N SER A 241 -9.88 -0.76 14.27
CA SER A 241 -9.89 -2.22 14.24
C SER A 241 -10.04 -2.78 12.82
N SER A 242 -11.10 -3.53 12.54
CA SER A 242 -11.29 -4.23 11.26
C SER A 242 -11.37 -3.32 10.02
N VAL A 243 -11.62 -2.02 10.20
CA VAL A 243 -11.71 -1.06 9.09
C VAL A 243 -10.42 -0.24 8.94
N ALA A 244 -9.53 -0.26 9.94
CA ALA A 244 -8.34 0.58 10.03
C ALA A 244 -7.48 0.51 8.77
N SER A 245 -7.04 -0.69 8.37
CA SER A 245 -6.16 -0.85 7.22
C SER A 245 -6.83 -0.36 5.93
N SER A 246 -8.01 -0.87 5.61
CA SER A 246 -8.74 -0.53 4.37
C SER A 246 -9.01 0.98 4.25
N TYR A 247 -9.46 1.60 5.34
CA TYR A 247 -9.73 3.03 5.37
C TYR A 247 -8.47 3.86 5.10
N GLU A 248 -7.35 3.49 5.72
CA GLU A 248 -6.09 4.19 5.52
C GLU A 248 -5.55 4.03 4.09
N GLU A 249 -5.65 2.83 3.51
CA GLU A 249 -5.33 2.59 2.11
C GLU A 249 -6.20 3.45 1.17
N CYS A 250 -7.50 3.55 1.45
CA CYS A 250 -8.42 4.38 0.68
C CYS A 250 -8.02 5.85 0.73
N ARG A 251 -7.67 6.36 1.91
CA ARG A 251 -7.18 7.73 2.08
C ARG A 251 -5.91 7.96 1.27
N ALA A 252 -4.93 7.06 1.35
CA ALA A 252 -3.66 7.20 0.64
C ALA A 252 -3.82 7.09 -0.90
N GLU A 253 -4.63 6.14 -1.39
CA GLU A 253 -4.99 6.04 -2.82
C GLU A 253 -5.73 7.32 -3.31
N CYS A 254 -6.63 7.89 -2.49
CA CYS A 254 -7.30 9.16 -2.79
C CYS A 254 -6.32 10.34 -2.90
N VAL A 255 -5.32 10.43 -2.01
CA VAL A 255 -4.26 11.45 -2.12
C VAL A 255 -3.51 11.31 -3.44
N GLY A 256 -3.14 10.08 -3.84
CA GLY A 256 -2.49 9.83 -5.12
C GLY A 256 -3.31 10.31 -6.31
N LEU A 257 -4.60 9.98 -6.36
CA LEU A 257 -5.50 10.45 -7.43
C LEU A 257 -5.68 11.96 -7.43
N TYR A 258 -5.75 12.57 -6.25
CA TYR A 258 -5.97 14.01 -6.11
C TYR A 258 -4.74 14.81 -6.55
N LEU A 259 -3.55 14.43 -6.07
CA LEU A 259 -2.30 15.13 -6.36
C LEU A 259 -1.69 14.75 -7.72
N CYS A 260 -2.09 13.64 -8.36
CA CYS A 260 -1.62 13.35 -9.72
C CYS A 260 -2.10 14.38 -10.75
N LEU A 261 -3.11 15.19 -10.40
CA LEU A 261 -3.60 16.31 -11.21
C LEU A 261 -2.69 17.54 -11.14
N ASN A 262 -1.73 17.57 -10.21
CA ASN A 262 -0.80 18.68 -10.03
C ASN A 262 0.31 18.63 -11.11
N LYS A 263 0.51 19.75 -11.81
CA LYS A 263 1.48 19.84 -12.91
C LYS A 263 2.94 19.80 -12.45
N ASP A 264 3.23 20.25 -11.23
CA ASP A 264 4.57 20.19 -10.66
C ASP A 264 4.92 18.77 -10.26
N VAL A 265 3.95 18.00 -9.72
CA VAL A 265 4.09 16.55 -9.51
C VAL A 265 4.43 15.86 -10.82
N LEU A 266 3.62 16.04 -11.87
CA LEU A 266 3.88 15.39 -13.17
C LEU A 266 5.23 15.77 -13.76
N ARG A 267 5.68 17.02 -13.55
CA ARG A 267 7.00 17.49 -13.99
C ARG A 267 8.14 16.77 -13.27
N ILE A 268 8.01 16.47 -11.97
CA ILE A 268 8.99 15.70 -11.20
C ILE A 268 9.15 14.28 -11.77
N PHE A 269 8.05 13.69 -12.21
CA PHE A 269 8.05 12.39 -12.88
C PHE A 269 8.38 12.47 -14.38
N GLU A 270 8.82 13.64 -14.86
CA GLU A 270 9.22 13.91 -16.25
C GLU A 270 8.08 13.80 -17.28
N MET A 271 6.82 13.89 -16.83
CA MET A 271 5.63 13.86 -17.68
C MET A 271 5.24 15.28 -18.10
N LYS A 272 4.99 15.50 -19.40
CA LYS A 272 4.67 16.81 -19.97
C LYS A 272 3.62 16.72 -21.08
N GLY A 273 2.87 17.80 -21.30
CA GLY A 273 1.93 17.90 -22.41
C GLY A 273 0.92 16.75 -22.42
N GLU A 274 0.74 16.12 -23.58
CA GLU A 274 -0.21 15.02 -23.77
C GLU A 274 0.13 13.78 -22.93
N ASP A 275 1.42 13.50 -22.70
CA ASP A 275 1.86 12.37 -21.87
C ASP A 275 1.37 12.53 -20.42
N ALA A 276 1.43 13.75 -19.89
CA ALA A 276 0.92 14.07 -18.56
C ALA A 276 -0.60 13.84 -18.45
N GLU A 277 -1.35 14.27 -19.46
CA GLU A 277 -2.80 14.05 -19.53
C GLU A 277 -3.15 12.55 -19.66
N ASN A 278 -2.36 11.78 -20.41
CA ASN A 278 -2.52 10.34 -20.55
C ASN A 278 -2.20 9.60 -19.25
N VAL A 279 -1.15 10.00 -18.55
CA VAL A 279 -0.82 9.48 -17.21
C VAL A 279 -1.95 9.74 -16.22
N ILE A 280 -2.50 10.96 -16.17
CA ILE A 280 -3.66 11.27 -15.33
C ILE A 280 -4.82 10.34 -15.69
N TYR A 281 -5.19 10.29 -16.96
CA TYR A 281 -6.34 9.51 -17.42
C TYR A 281 -6.21 8.03 -17.08
N ILE A 282 -5.06 7.43 -17.40
CA ILE A 282 -4.82 6.00 -17.12
C ILE A 282 -4.71 5.73 -15.61
N ASN A 283 -4.22 6.67 -14.79
CA ASN A 283 -4.24 6.50 -13.34
C ASN A 283 -5.67 6.38 -12.81
N TRP A 284 -6.54 7.31 -13.22
CA TRP A 284 -7.95 7.32 -12.82
C TRP A 284 -8.72 6.13 -13.40
N LEU A 285 -8.49 5.77 -14.67
CA LEU A 285 -9.11 4.61 -15.33
C LEU A 285 -8.71 3.31 -14.63
N ASN A 286 -7.42 3.17 -14.29
CA ASN A 286 -6.91 2.03 -13.52
C ASN A 286 -7.57 1.93 -12.14
N MET A 287 -7.83 3.06 -11.47
CA MET A 287 -8.52 3.05 -10.18
C MET A 287 -9.96 2.52 -10.29
N VAL A 288 -10.75 3.05 -11.24
CA VAL A 288 -12.15 2.64 -11.40
C VAL A 288 -12.27 1.20 -11.88
N ARG A 289 -11.36 0.76 -12.77
CA ARG A 289 -11.23 -0.67 -13.14
C ARG A 289 -10.84 -1.52 -11.94
N GLY A 290 -9.89 -1.05 -11.13
CA GLY A 290 -9.48 -1.71 -9.90
C GLY A 290 -10.63 -1.89 -8.90
N GLY A 291 -11.54 -0.91 -8.82
CA GLY A 291 -12.76 -1.02 -8.03
C GLY A 291 -13.75 -2.07 -8.54
N VAL A 292 -13.86 -2.28 -9.86
CA VAL A 292 -14.66 -3.38 -10.42
C VAL A 292 -14.03 -4.73 -10.09
N LEU A 293 -12.73 -4.88 -10.37
CA LEU A 293 -11.98 -6.11 -10.09
C LEU A 293 -11.95 -6.46 -8.60
N ALA A 294 -12.07 -5.46 -7.73
CA ALA A 294 -12.12 -5.65 -6.28
C ALA A 294 -13.23 -6.61 -5.83
N LEU A 295 -14.35 -6.70 -6.56
CA LEU A 295 -15.48 -7.56 -6.20
C LEU A 295 -15.11 -9.04 -6.05
N GLU A 296 -14.04 -9.50 -6.70
CA GLU A 296 -13.44 -10.82 -6.46
C GLU A 296 -13.19 -11.08 -4.96
N PHE A 297 -12.74 -10.04 -4.24
CA PHE A 297 -12.31 -10.09 -2.84
C PHE A 297 -13.43 -9.85 -1.84
N TYR A 298 -14.68 -9.72 -2.30
CA TYR A 298 -15.86 -9.66 -1.45
C TYR A 298 -16.47 -11.05 -1.25
N THR A 299 -16.92 -11.35 -0.03
CA THR A 299 -17.66 -12.56 0.34
C THR A 299 -19.12 -12.19 0.64
N PRO A 300 -20.07 -12.43 -0.28
CA PRO A 300 -21.48 -12.09 -0.06
C PRO A 300 -22.09 -12.77 1.15
N GLU A 301 -21.70 -14.02 1.43
CA GLU A 301 -22.30 -14.86 2.48
C GLU A 301 -22.03 -14.29 3.88
N SER A 302 -20.86 -13.69 4.08
CA SER A 302 -20.45 -13.08 5.35
C SER A 302 -20.50 -11.55 5.31
N GLY A 303 -20.80 -10.94 4.17
CA GLY A 303 -20.78 -9.49 3.99
C GLY A 303 -19.39 -8.87 4.19
N THR A 304 -18.31 -9.62 3.99
CA THR A 304 -16.95 -9.19 4.36
C THR A 304 -16.01 -9.03 3.16
N TRP A 305 -15.12 -8.05 3.28
CA TRP A 305 -14.00 -7.84 2.36
C TRP A 305 -12.76 -8.60 2.84
N ARG A 306 -12.09 -9.32 1.93
CA ARG A 306 -10.93 -10.17 2.24
C ARG A 306 -9.58 -9.49 1.95
N GLN A 307 -9.56 -8.30 1.36
CA GLN A 307 -8.33 -7.56 1.05
C GLN A 307 -8.58 -6.04 1.13
N ALA A 308 -7.77 -5.36 1.95
CA ALA A 308 -7.94 -3.95 2.31
C ALA A 308 -7.88 -2.98 1.12
N HIS A 309 -6.86 -3.11 0.26
CA HIS A 309 -6.68 -2.21 -0.90
C HIS A 309 -7.80 -2.38 -1.94
N MET A 310 -8.32 -3.60 -2.11
CA MET A 310 -9.42 -3.89 -3.05
C MET A 310 -10.71 -3.28 -2.53
N GLN A 311 -11.01 -3.42 -1.23
CA GLN A 311 -12.13 -2.69 -0.63
C GLN A 311 -11.98 -1.18 -0.80
N ALA A 312 -10.78 -0.62 -0.56
CA ALA A 312 -10.48 0.79 -0.76
C ALA A 312 -10.75 1.27 -2.21
N ARG A 313 -10.30 0.50 -3.21
CA ARG A 313 -10.55 0.80 -4.63
C ARG A 313 -12.04 0.74 -4.98
N PHE A 314 -12.78 -0.21 -4.40
CA PHE A 314 -14.24 -0.28 -4.56
C PHE A 314 -14.94 0.94 -3.93
N VAL A 315 -14.51 1.36 -2.74
CA VAL A 315 -15.03 2.58 -2.08
C VAL A 315 -14.80 3.81 -2.96
N ILE A 316 -13.61 3.96 -3.54
CA ILE A 316 -13.28 5.07 -4.45
C ILE A 316 -14.17 5.02 -5.71
N LEU A 317 -14.34 3.85 -6.32
CA LEU A 317 -15.25 3.66 -7.46
C LEU A 317 -16.68 4.10 -7.11
N ARG A 318 -17.19 3.67 -5.95
CA ARG A 318 -18.55 4.00 -5.48
C ARG A 318 -18.73 5.50 -5.25
N MET A 319 -17.73 6.17 -4.67
CA MET A 319 -17.73 7.62 -4.49
C MET A 319 -17.74 8.36 -5.85
N LEU A 320 -16.94 7.91 -6.82
CA LEU A 320 -16.90 8.52 -8.16
C LEU A 320 -18.19 8.29 -8.97
N LEU A 321 -18.86 7.15 -8.78
CA LEU A 321 -20.19 6.88 -9.33
C LEU A 321 -21.26 7.80 -8.71
N GLU A 322 -21.23 7.98 -7.39
CA GLU A 322 -22.15 8.88 -6.68
C GLU A 322 -22.00 10.34 -7.11
N ALA A 323 -20.77 10.78 -7.44
CA ALA A 323 -20.52 12.11 -8.01
C ALA A 323 -21.33 12.38 -9.30
N GLY A 324 -21.71 11.32 -10.01
CA GLY A 324 -22.64 11.36 -11.13
C GLY A 324 -22.10 12.13 -12.34
N LYS A 325 -23.00 12.84 -13.04
CA LYS A 325 -22.70 13.66 -14.23
C LYS A 325 -22.01 12.89 -15.38
N GLY A 326 -22.11 11.56 -15.36
CA GLY A 326 -21.46 10.68 -16.33
C GLY A 326 -19.93 10.76 -16.28
N LEU A 327 -19.34 10.96 -15.10
CA LEU A 327 -17.89 10.85 -14.91
C LEU A 327 -17.45 9.39 -15.06
N VAL A 328 -18.06 8.49 -14.29
CA VAL A 328 -17.86 7.05 -14.37
C VAL A 328 -19.20 6.41 -14.71
N SER A 329 -19.17 5.38 -15.54
CA SER A 329 -20.33 4.51 -15.77
C SER A 329 -19.90 3.07 -15.93
N LEU A 330 -20.79 2.16 -15.57
CA LEU A 330 -20.60 0.73 -15.68
C LEU A 330 -21.69 0.15 -16.59
N HIS A 331 -21.27 -0.56 -17.62
CA HIS A 331 -22.17 -1.19 -18.57
C HIS A 331 -22.01 -2.71 -18.51
N HIS A 332 -23.08 -3.43 -18.19
CA HIS A 332 -23.15 -4.88 -18.37
C HIS A 332 -23.28 -5.19 -19.86
N THR A 333 -22.47 -6.10 -20.36
CA THR A 333 -22.35 -6.44 -21.78
C THR A 333 -22.26 -7.96 -21.97
N THR A 334 -22.08 -8.41 -23.21
CA THR A 334 -21.78 -9.81 -23.54
C THR A 334 -20.45 -9.83 -24.25
N GLY A 335 -19.51 -10.61 -23.74
CA GLY A 335 -18.19 -10.76 -24.34
C GLY A 335 -18.26 -11.45 -25.70
N THR A 336 -17.16 -11.38 -26.46
CA THR A 336 -17.06 -12.03 -27.79
C THR A 336 -17.20 -13.55 -27.73
N ASP A 337 -17.03 -14.15 -26.55
CA ASP A 337 -17.24 -15.57 -26.27
C ASP A 337 -18.70 -15.91 -25.91
N GLY A 338 -19.62 -14.95 -25.99
CA GLY A 338 -21.04 -15.13 -25.69
C GLY A 338 -21.38 -15.18 -24.20
N LYS A 339 -20.40 -14.97 -23.31
CA LYS A 339 -20.61 -15.00 -21.85
C LYS A 339 -20.82 -13.58 -21.28
N PRO A 340 -21.38 -13.44 -20.06
CA PRO A 340 -21.49 -12.15 -19.39
C PRO A 340 -20.16 -11.40 -19.34
N ASP A 341 -20.19 -10.11 -19.58
CA ASP A 341 -19.03 -9.22 -19.49
C ASP A 341 -19.47 -7.83 -19.02
N ALA A 342 -18.52 -6.93 -18.80
CA ALA A 342 -18.82 -5.54 -18.46
C ALA A 342 -17.77 -4.59 -19.03
N VAL A 343 -18.08 -3.30 -19.05
CA VAL A 343 -17.14 -2.25 -19.40
C VAL A 343 -17.28 -1.11 -18.39
N VAL A 344 -16.16 -0.70 -17.79
CA VAL A 344 -16.08 0.55 -17.03
C VAL A 344 -15.64 1.67 -17.97
N LEU A 345 -16.39 2.76 -17.99
CA LEU A 345 -16.10 3.94 -18.79
C LEU A 345 -15.77 5.11 -17.87
N LEU A 346 -14.72 5.84 -18.23
CA LEU A 346 -14.30 7.07 -17.55
C LEU A 346 -14.26 8.22 -18.56
N ASP A 347 -15.02 9.28 -18.29
CA ASP A 347 -14.99 10.50 -19.10
C ASP A 347 -13.81 11.38 -18.68
N ARG A 348 -12.76 11.38 -19.51
CA ARG A 348 -11.53 12.17 -19.30
C ARG A 348 -11.82 13.64 -19.05
N THR A 349 -12.79 14.22 -19.76
CA THR A 349 -13.08 15.67 -19.70
C THR A 349 -13.69 16.10 -18.37
N LYS A 350 -14.21 15.15 -17.59
CA LYS A 350 -14.89 15.41 -16.32
C LYS A 350 -14.04 15.12 -15.10
N ILE A 351 -12.83 14.58 -15.25
CA ILE A 351 -11.94 14.29 -14.12
C ILE A 351 -11.73 15.55 -13.25
N THR A 352 -11.33 16.66 -13.85
CA THR A 352 -11.09 17.91 -13.09
C THR A 352 -12.39 18.58 -12.63
N ALA A 353 -13.44 18.59 -13.44
CA ALA A 353 -14.66 19.36 -13.17
C ALA A 353 -15.66 18.63 -12.25
N VAL A 354 -15.59 17.30 -12.16
CA VAL A 354 -16.51 16.46 -11.39
C VAL A 354 -15.77 15.58 -10.41
N GLY A 355 -14.75 14.85 -10.89
CA GLY A 355 -14.00 13.88 -10.07
C GLY A 355 -13.21 14.56 -8.95
N LYS A 356 -12.44 15.60 -9.28
CA LYS A 356 -11.61 16.32 -8.30
C LYS A 356 -12.44 16.89 -7.14
N PRO A 357 -13.54 17.66 -7.34
CA PRO A 357 -14.33 18.16 -6.22
C PRO A 357 -14.98 17.07 -5.36
N ALA A 358 -15.41 15.96 -5.97
CA ALA A 358 -15.98 14.83 -5.22
C ALA A 358 -14.91 14.16 -4.35
N LEU A 359 -13.74 13.89 -4.93
CA LEU A 359 -12.59 13.34 -4.23
C LEU A 359 -12.09 14.28 -3.12
N GLU A 360 -12.09 15.60 -3.36
CA GLU A 360 -11.72 16.63 -2.38
C GLU A 360 -12.58 16.54 -1.12
N GLY A 361 -13.91 16.53 -1.29
CA GLY A 361 -14.86 16.45 -0.17
C GLY A 361 -14.80 15.10 0.55
N PHE A 362 -14.61 14.00 -0.18
CA PHE A 362 -14.46 12.68 0.41
C PHE A 362 -13.16 12.56 1.22
N LEU A 363 -12.04 12.97 0.64
CA LEU A 363 -10.72 12.92 1.26
C LEU A 363 -10.63 13.81 2.51
N ARG A 364 -11.28 14.98 2.50
CA ARG A 364 -11.43 15.83 3.70
C ARG A 364 -12.10 15.05 4.83
N LYS A 365 -13.29 14.48 4.58
CA LYS A 365 -14.03 13.69 5.58
C LYS A 365 -13.20 12.53 6.13
N LEU A 366 -12.48 11.82 5.25
CA LEU A 366 -11.59 10.74 5.68
C LEU A 366 -10.55 11.22 6.70
N GLN A 367 -9.88 12.33 6.41
CA GLN A 367 -8.86 12.87 7.30
C GLN A 367 -9.45 13.40 8.61
N ILE A 368 -10.57 14.12 8.57
CA ILE A 368 -11.17 14.68 9.79
C ILE A 368 -11.56 13.57 10.77
N LEU A 369 -12.28 12.55 10.30
CA LEU A 369 -12.74 11.44 11.14
C LEU A 369 -11.57 10.63 11.70
N LYS A 370 -10.52 10.41 10.88
CA LYS A 370 -9.25 9.81 11.33
C LYS A 370 -8.61 10.64 12.43
N SER A 371 -8.38 11.93 12.20
CA SER A 371 -7.69 12.81 13.15
C SER A 371 -8.40 12.89 14.50
N THR A 372 -9.74 12.94 14.51
CA THR A 372 -10.54 13.10 15.72
C THR A 372 -10.90 11.79 16.41
N ALA A 373 -10.34 10.65 15.98
CA ALA A 373 -10.70 9.33 16.51
C ALA A 373 -12.21 9.03 16.46
N ASP A 374 -12.94 9.58 15.48
CA ASP A 374 -14.39 9.38 15.34
C ASP A 374 -14.67 8.06 14.62
N VAL A 375 -14.64 6.97 15.39
CA VAL A 375 -14.83 5.61 14.88
C VAL A 375 -16.25 5.40 14.36
N GLU A 376 -17.27 5.97 15.02
CA GLU A 376 -18.67 5.80 14.61
C GLU A 376 -18.93 6.51 13.27
N GLY A 377 -18.52 7.77 13.15
CA GLY A 377 -18.61 8.53 11.91
C GLY A 377 -17.77 7.91 10.80
N GLY A 378 -16.53 7.49 11.13
CA GLY A 378 -15.61 6.80 10.22
C GLY A 378 -16.21 5.52 9.63
N ARG A 379 -16.74 4.65 10.49
CA ARG A 379 -17.39 3.40 10.06
C ARG A 379 -18.63 3.67 9.24
N LYS A 380 -19.51 4.57 9.69
CA LYS A 380 -20.73 4.93 8.96
C LYS A 380 -20.42 5.42 7.54
N LEU A 381 -19.42 6.28 7.37
CA LEU A 381 -18.99 6.76 6.05
C LEU A 381 -18.43 5.61 5.20
N TYR A 382 -17.48 4.86 5.74
CA TYR A 382 -16.70 3.90 4.97
C TYR A 382 -17.48 2.62 4.63
N GLU A 383 -18.29 2.13 5.57
CA GLU A 383 -19.16 0.96 5.37
C GLU A 383 -20.28 1.27 4.37
N ALA A 384 -20.78 2.51 4.31
CA ALA A 384 -21.78 2.92 3.32
C ALA A 384 -21.25 2.81 1.86
N TYR A 385 -20.01 3.25 1.61
CA TYR A 385 -19.41 3.11 0.28
C TYR A 385 -18.87 1.71 -0.01
N SER A 386 -18.45 0.96 1.01
CA SER A 386 -17.95 -0.42 0.82
C SER A 386 -19.06 -1.48 0.78
N ALA A 387 -20.32 -1.10 1.02
CA ALA A 387 -21.47 -1.97 0.87
C ALA A 387 -21.65 -2.42 -0.59
N VAL A 388 -21.74 -3.73 -0.80
CA VAL A 388 -21.96 -4.35 -2.10
C VAL A 388 -23.42 -4.81 -2.18
N THR A 389 -24.18 -4.19 -3.08
CA THR A 389 -25.60 -4.50 -3.28
C THR A 389 -25.91 -4.70 -4.76
N ASP A 390 -27.06 -5.30 -5.06
CA ASP A 390 -27.51 -5.48 -6.45
C ASP A 390 -28.42 -4.35 -6.95
N ASN A 391 -28.33 -3.18 -6.32
CA ASN A 391 -29.11 -2.02 -6.71
C ASN A 391 -28.74 -1.54 -8.12
N LYS A 392 -29.75 -1.11 -8.87
CA LYS A 392 -29.58 -0.50 -10.20
C LYS A 392 -28.98 0.91 -10.10
N PRO A 393 -28.24 1.36 -11.13
CA PRO A 393 -27.97 0.64 -12.38
C PRO A 393 -26.77 -0.31 -12.34
N GLU A 394 -25.93 -0.28 -11.30
CA GLU A 394 -24.64 -1.01 -11.32
C GLU A 394 -24.75 -2.51 -11.05
N CYS A 395 -25.71 -2.96 -10.23
CA CYS A 395 -25.93 -4.37 -9.89
C CYS A 395 -24.63 -5.10 -9.50
N PHE A 396 -23.96 -4.65 -8.43
CA PHE A 396 -22.60 -5.11 -8.11
C PHE A 396 -22.50 -6.58 -7.68
N LEU A 397 -23.56 -7.17 -7.11
CA LEU A 397 -23.57 -8.59 -6.81
C LEU A 397 -23.63 -9.43 -8.10
N THR A 398 -24.45 -9.02 -9.07
CA THR A 398 -24.46 -9.63 -10.41
C THR A 398 -23.13 -9.41 -11.14
N LEU A 399 -22.56 -8.20 -11.05
CA LEU A 399 -21.26 -7.88 -11.65
C LEU A 399 -20.15 -8.74 -11.06
N ARG A 400 -20.19 -9.02 -9.76
CA ARG A 400 -19.20 -9.86 -9.09
C ARG A 400 -19.10 -11.25 -9.73
N ASP A 401 -20.22 -11.87 -10.10
CA ASP A 401 -20.20 -13.17 -10.77
C ASP A 401 -19.50 -13.09 -12.13
N THR A 402 -19.67 -11.97 -12.85
CA THR A 402 -18.94 -11.69 -14.08
C THR A 402 -17.44 -11.47 -13.81
N VAL A 403 -17.07 -10.74 -12.75
CA VAL A 403 -15.67 -10.56 -12.34
C VAL A 403 -15.00 -11.89 -12.03
N LEU A 404 -15.69 -12.79 -11.30
CA LEU A 404 -15.17 -14.13 -11.01
C LEU A 404 -15.07 -14.99 -12.27
N LEU A 405 -16.01 -14.88 -13.20
CA LEU A 405 -15.98 -15.58 -14.48
C LEU A 405 -14.82 -15.15 -15.37
N ARG A 406 -14.46 -13.86 -15.33
CA ARG A 406 -13.39 -13.25 -16.13
C ARG A 406 -12.06 -13.15 -15.37
N LYS A 407 -11.98 -13.72 -14.16
CA LYS A 407 -10.79 -13.65 -13.31
C LYS A 407 -9.61 -14.33 -13.99
N GLU A 408 -8.46 -13.66 -13.95
CA GLU A 408 -7.18 -14.26 -14.27
C GLU A 408 -6.45 -14.70 -13.01
N ALA A 409 -5.71 -15.81 -13.10
CA ALA A 409 -4.84 -16.22 -12.03
C ALA A 409 -3.74 -15.17 -11.81
N ARG A 410 -3.48 -14.82 -10.54
CA ARG A 410 -2.35 -13.96 -10.20
C ARG A 410 -1.05 -14.60 -10.68
N LYS A 411 -0.18 -13.79 -11.30
CA LYS A 411 1.16 -14.22 -11.68
C LYS A 411 1.96 -14.60 -10.44
N LEU A 412 2.82 -15.60 -10.58
CA LEU A 412 3.80 -15.97 -9.58
C LEU A 412 5.14 -15.31 -9.90
N PHE A 413 5.86 -14.89 -8.87
CA PHE A 413 7.19 -14.30 -9.00
C PHE A 413 8.27 -15.37 -8.80
N VAL A 414 9.13 -15.54 -9.80
CA VAL A 414 10.35 -16.34 -9.66
C VAL A 414 11.46 -15.41 -9.18
N GLN A 415 11.93 -15.61 -7.95
CA GLN A 415 13.01 -14.82 -7.37
C GLN A 415 14.36 -15.52 -7.59
N ALA A 416 15.41 -14.73 -7.82
CA ALA A 416 16.77 -15.22 -7.94
C ALA A 416 17.28 -15.79 -6.60
N ASN A 417 18.39 -16.53 -6.67
CA ASN A 417 19.19 -16.92 -5.51
C ASN A 417 20.57 -16.26 -5.60
N THR A 418 21.23 -16.13 -4.45
CA THR A 418 22.64 -15.76 -4.37
C THR A 418 23.46 -16.93 -3.83
N ARG A 419 24.68 -17.11 -4.35
CA ARG A 419 25.62 -18.17 -3.94
C ARG A 419 26.97 -17.58 -3.64
N LEU A 420 27.59 -18.02 -2.54
CA LEU A 420 28.96 -17.66 -2.20
C LEU A 420 29.90 -18.73 -2.73
N GLU A 421 30.66 -18.42 -3.78
CA GLU A 421 31.64 -19.32 -4.39
C GLU A 421 33.01 -18.65 -4.45
N GLY A 422 34.01 -19.24 -3.81
CA GLY A 422 35.38 -18.70 -3.82
C GLY A 422 35.50 -17.27 -3.28
N GLY A 423 34.67 -16.91 -2.29
CA GLY A 423 34.62 -15.56 -1.72
C GLY A 423 33.91 -14.51 -2.59
N LYS A 424 33.26 -14.92 -3.69
CA LYS A 424 32.46 -14.04 -4.54
C LYS A 424 30.98 -14.45 -4.49
N VAL A 425 30.11 -13.45 -4.49
CA VAL A 425 28.65 -13.69 -4.58
C VAL A 425 28.25 -13.75 -6.06
N GLN A 426 27.63 -14.85 -6.46
CA GLN A 426 27.04 -15.05 -7.78
C GLN A 426 25.51 -14.97 -7.70
N LEU A 427 24.89 -14.42 -8.73
CA LEU A 427 23.44 -14.36 -8.88
C LEU A 427 22.97 -15.50 -9.79
N THR A 428 22.13 -16.38 -9.27
CA THR A 428 21.51 -17.48 -10.02
C THR A 428 20.08 -17.09 -10.39
N GLN A 429 19.81 -16.99 -11.69
CA GLN A 429 18.50 -16.69 -12.23
C GLN A 429 17.81 -17.97 -12.70
N TYR A 430 16.48 -17.94 -12.73
CA TYR A 430 15.64 -19.07 -13.08
C TYR A 430 14.66 -18.67 -14.18
N GLU A 431 14.19 -19.65 -14.94
CA GLU A 431 13.16 -19.44 -15.96
C GLU A 431 11.85 -18.93 -15.32
N ALA A 432 11.14 -18.03 -15.99
CA ALA A 432 9.81 -17.55 -15.59
C ALA A 432 8.72 -18.61 -15.89
N SER A 433 8.84 -19.79 -15.28
CA SER A 433 7.94 -20.94 -15.44
C SER A 433 7.66 -21.58 -14.08
N ALA A 434 6.64 -22.42 -13.99
CA ALA A 434 6.37 -23.19 -12.77
C ALA A 434 7.57 -24.08 -12.38
N ALA A 435 8.24 -24.68 -13.37
CA ALA A 435 9.45 -25.48 -13.15
C ALA A 435 10.62 -24.61 -12.66
N GLY A 436 10.80 -23.42 -13.23
CA GLY A 436 11.80 -22.45 -12.77
C GLY A 436 11.54 -21.96 -11.34
N LEU A 437 10.27 -21.73 -10.98
CA LEU A 437 9.87 -21.39 -9.62
C LEU A 437 10.25 -22.51 -8.64
N ILE A 438 9.86 -23.76 -8.94
CA ILE A 438 10.19 -24.93 -8.11
C ILE A 438 11.71 -25.03 -7.94
N ARG A 439 12.45 -24.96 -9.04
CA ARG A 439 13.91 -25.02 -9.03
C ARG A 439 14.54 -23.92 -8.17
N SER A 440 13.99 -22.70 -8.20
CA SER A 440 14.46 -21.59 -7.37
C SER A 440 14.34 -21.87 -5.86
N PHE A 441 13.37 -22.68 -5.44
CA PHE A 441 13.20 -23.12 -4.06
C PHE A 441 14.04 -24.37 -3.75
N SER A 442 14.06 -25.36 -4.64
CA SER A 442 14.87 -26.58 -4.47
C SER A 442 16.35 -26.27 -4.27
N GLU A 443 16.85 -25.23 -4.93
CA GLU A 443 18.25 -24.81 -4.75
C GLU A 443 18.41 -23.83 -3.57
N ARG A 444 17.35 -23.21 -3.03
CA ARG A 444 17.46 -22.08 -2.09
C ARG A 444 18.19 -22.43 -0.79
N PHE A 445 17.93 -23.63 -0.26
CA PHE A 445 18.42 -24.13 1.04
C PHE A 445 19.28 -25.38 0.87
N SER A 446 20.18 -25.39 -0.11
CA SER A 446 20.95 -26.59 -0.49
C SER A 446 21.85 -27.15 0.61
N GLU A 447 22.13 -26.38 1.68
CA GLU A 447 23.01 -26.80 2.79
C GLU A 447 22.23 -27.47 3.93
N ASP A 448 20.96 -27.11 4.13
CA ASP A 448 20.18 -27.40 5.35
C ASP A 448 18.72 -27.77 5.09
N ALA A 449 18.30 -28.03 3.84
CA ALA A 449 16.92 -28.36 3.47
C ALA A 449 16.29 -29.47 4.34
N ASP A 450 16.98 -30.61 4.51
CA ASP A 450 16.46 -31.74 5.29
C ASP A 450 16.21 -31.36 6.76
N ILE A 451 17.06 -30.50 7.33
CA ILE A 451 16.93 -30.01 8.70
C ILE A 451 15.71 -29.09 8.81
N LEU A 452 15.56 -28.15 7.87
CA LEU A 452 14.43 -27.21 7.84
C LEU A 452 13.10 -27.95 7.67
N GLU A 453 13.04 -28.97 6.82
CA GLU A 453 11.85 -29.80 6.64
C GLU A 453 11.48 -30.53 7.94
N GLN A 454 12.47 -31.11 8.63
CA GLN A 454 12.24 -31.76 9.91
C GLN A 454 11.74 -30.79 10.98
N GLU A 455 12.37 -29.62 11.12
CA GLU A 455 11.97 -28.61 12.10
C GLU A 455 10.53 -28.11 11.86
N LEU A 456 10.15 -27.87 10.60
CA LEU A 456 8.80 -27.46 10.24
C LEU A 456 7.76 -28.53 10.62
N LEU A 457 8.08 -29.81 10.42
CA LEU A 457 7.20 -30.93 10.80
C LEU A 457 7.09 -31.06 12.32
N GLU A 458 8.19 -30.93 13.06
CA GLU A 458 8.19 -30.98 14.52
C GLU A 458 7.36 -29.86 15.14
N LEU A 459 7.54 -28.62 14.67
CA LEU A 459 6.75 -27.46 15.09
C LEU A 459 5.26 -27.65 14.78
N THR A 460 4.94 -28.14 13.58
CA THR A 460 3.55 -28.40 13.16
C THR A 460 2.89 -29.47 14.04
N HIS A 461 3.59 -30.57 14.33
CA HIS A 461 3.07 -31.64 15.18
C HIS A 461 2.88 -31.20 16.64
N ALA A 462 3.77 -30.36 17.17
CA ALA A 462 3.67 -29.86 18.53
C ALA A 462 2.37 -29.08 18.77
N ASP A 463 1.92 -28.33 17.76
CA ASP A 463 0.74 -27.46 17.83
C ASP A 463 -0.52 -28.06 17.19
N ALA A 464 -0.43 -29.23 16.52
CA ALA A 464 -1.54 -29.86 15.80
C ALA A 464 -2.86 -29.95 16.60
N ARG A 465 -2.76 -30.23 17.90
CA ARG A 465 -3.88 -30.29 18.85
C ARG A 465 -4.74 -29.02 18.94
N PHE A 466 -4.24 -27.86 18.51
CA PHE A 466 -5.00 -26.61 18.53
C PHE A 466 -6.01 -26.50 17.37
N TRP A 467 -5.92 -27.37 16.37
CA TRP A 467 -6.82 -27.39 15.21
C TRP A 467 -7.58 -28.72 15.04
N GLU A 468 -7.26 -29.73 15.84
CA GLU A 468 -8.04 -30.96 15.91
C GLU A 468 -9.40 -30.65 16.55
N SER A 469 -10.47 -30.72 15.74
CA SER A 469 -11.86 -30.52 16.16
C SER A 469 -12.52 -31.81 16.64
#